data_AF-H9LC71-F1
#
_entry.id   AF-H9LC71-F1
#
_cell.length_a   1.000
_cell.length_b   1.000
_cell.length_c   1.000
_cell.angle_alpha   90.00
_cell.angle_beta   90.00
_cell.angle_gamma   90.00
#
_symmetry.space_group_name_H-M   'P 1'
#
loop_
_entity.id
_entity.type
_entity.pdbx_description
1 polymer ?
#
loop_
_entity_poly.entity_id
_entity_poly.type
_entity_poly.pdbx_seq_one_letter_code
_entity_poly.pdbx_strand_id
1 'polypeptide(L)'
;DDDYIDIIDAVLPTDSEASSGNILQLFQGKSRIQRLNILNAKFAFSLYRALKEQAHTYDNIFIAPVGISTAMAMLSLGLEGETHEQVHSVLHFKDFVNASSKYEVATIHNLFRKLTHRLFRRNFGYTLRSV
;
A
#
# COMPACT_ATOMS: atom_id res chain seq x y z
N ASP A 1 -8.16 -44.48 -9.54
CA ASP A 1 -8.85 -44.44 -10.83
C ASP A 1 -7.80 -44.44 -11.93
N ASP A 2 -7.83 -45.46 -12.78
CA ASP A 2 -6.83 -45.67 -13.85
C ASP A 2 -6.79 -44.51 -14.86
N ASP A 3 -7.86 -43.72 -14.95
CA ASP A 3 -7.98 -42.55 -15.84
C ASP A 3 -7.07 -41.36 -15.45
N TYR A 4 -6.32 -41.44 -14.33
CA TYR A 4 -5.36 -40.40 -13.93
C TYR A 4 -4.22 -40.21 -14.95
N ILE A 5 -3.83 -41.29 -15.66
CA ILE A 5 -2.74 -41.22 -16.66
C ILE A 5 -3.17 -40.61 -17.99
N ASP A 6 -4.49 -40.49 -18.23
CA ASP A 6 -5.06 -39.97 -19.48
C ASP A 6 -5.40 -38.48 -19.41
N ILE A 7 -5.05 -37.80 -18.30
CA ILE A 7 -5.23 -36.36 -18.15
C ILE A 7 -4.24 -35.63 -19.06
N ILE A 8 -4.77 -34.93 -20.06
CA ILE A 8 -3.99 -34.00 -20.90
C ILE A 8 -3.96 -32.63 -20.22
N ASP A 9 -2.83 -32.30 -19.61
CA ASP A 9 -2.61 -30.98 -19.01
C ASP A 9 -2.55 -29.88 -20.08
N ALA A 10 -3.26 -28.78 -19.83
CA ALA A 10 -3.10 -27.58 -20.63
C ALA A 10 -1.71 -26.98 -20.38
N VAL A 11 -0.87 -26.92 -21.42
CA VAL A 11 0.38 -26.15 -21.36
C VAL A 11 -0.01 -24.68 -21.27
N LEU A 12 0.13 -24.10 -20.08
CA LEU A 12 -0.06 -22.66 -19.91
C LEU A 12 0.92 -21.94 -20.84
N PRO A 13 0.47 -20.96 -21.64
CA PRO A 13 1.39 -20.13 -22.39
C PRO A 13 2.39 -19.51 -21.42
N THR A 14 3.66 -19.45 -21.82
CA THR A 14 4.69 -18.73 -21.08
C THR A 14 4.18 -17.31 -20.86
N ASP A 15 3.87 -16.96 -19.61
CA ASP A 15 3.29 -15.66 -19.27
C ASP A 15 4.20 -14.55 -19.82
N SER A 16 3.79 -13.95 -20.94
CA SER A 16 4.26 -12.66 -21.39
C SER A 16 4.11 -11.73 -20.22
N GLU A 17 5.24 -11.28 -19.65
CA GLU A 17 5.36 -10.41 -18.48
C GLU A 17 4.04 -9.74 -18.14
N ALA A 18 3.36 -10.26 -17.11
CA ALA A 18 2.12 -9.70 -16.61
C ALA A 18 2.41 -8.24 -16.25
N SER A 19 2.14 -7.34 -17.21
CA SER A 19 2.29 -5.91 -17.08
C SER A 19 1.46 -5.55 -15.87
N SER A 20 2.14 -5.31 -14.75
CA SER A 20 1.52 -4.98 -13.48
C SER A 20 0.64 -3.78 -13.75
N GLY A 21 -0.68 -4.04 -13.92
CA GLY A 21 -1.63 -3.08 -14.46
C GLY A 21 -1.42 -1.73 -13.78
N ASN A 22 -1.22 -0.68 -14.59
CA ASN A 22 -0.79 0.62 -14.11
C ASN A 22 -1.75 1.10 -13.02
N ILE A 23 -1.33 1.02 -11.75
CA ILE A 23 -2.19 1.30 -10.59
C ILE A 23 -2.76 2.72 -10.63
N LEU A 24 -2.12 3.62 -11.38
CA LEU A 24 -2.58 4.99 -11.60
C LEU A 24 -3.89 5.04 -12.41
N GLN A 25 -4.26 4.01 -13.17
CA GLN A 25 -5.58 3.92 -13.81
C GLN A 25 -6.71 3.94 -12.75
N LEU A 26 -6.46 3.43 -11.55
CA LEU A 26 -7.41 3.48 -10.45
C LEU A 26 -7.66 4.89 -9.92
N PHE A 27 -6.90 5.91 -10.37
CA PHE A 27 -7.02 7.29 -9.90
C PHE A 27 -8.17 8.05 -10.57
N GLN A 28 -8.69 7.52 -11.68
CA GLN A 28 -9.80 8.14 -12.39
C GLN A 28 -11.03 8.24 -11.46
N GLY A 29 -11.59 9.45 -11.34
CA GLY A 29 -12.70 9.74 -10.45
C GLY A 29 -12.39 9.70 -8.94
N LYS A 30 -11.14 9.50 -8.52
CA LYS A 30 -10.75 9.45 -7.10
C LYS A 30 -10.23 10.79 -6.59
N SER A 31 -10.63 11.15 -5.37
CA SER A 31 -10.09 12.29 -4.63
C SER A 31 -8.62 12.10 -4.24
N ARG A 32 -7.91 13.18 -3.87
CA ARG A 32 -6.49 13.13 -3.48
C ARG A 32 -6.22 12.13 -2.35
N ILE A 33 -7.07 12.13 -1.33
CA ILE A 33 -6.93 11.22 -0.18
C ILE A 33 -7.19 9.76 -0.57
N GLN A 34 -8.13 9.50 -1.50
CA GLN A 34 -8.37 8.16 -2.00
C GLN A 34 -7.19 7.64 -2.83
N ARG A 35 -6.58 8.49 -3.67
CA ARG A 35 -5.38 8.14 -4.44
C ARG A 35 -4.20 7.78 -3.54
N LEU A 36 -3.97 8.55 -2.48
CA LEU A 36 -2.96 8.22 -1.47
C LEU A 36 -3.27 6.88 -0.78
N ASN A 37 -4.54 6.65 -0.41
CA ASN A 37 -4.94 5.41 0.24
C ASN A 37 -4.86 4.17 -0.67
N ILE A 38 -5.05 4.33 -1.99
CA ILE A 38 -4.82 3.23 -2.96
C ILE A 38 -3.36 2.80 -2.94
N LEU A 39 -2.43 3.76 -2.92
CA LEU A 39 -1.00 3.48 -2.85
C LEU A 39 -0.58 2.93 -1.47
N ASN A 40 -1.13 3.47 -0.39
CA ASN A 40 -0.94 2.89 0.94
C ASN A 40 -1.46 1.44 1.02
N ALA A 41 -2.56 1.12 0.35
CA ALA A 41 -3.07 -0.26 0.27
C ALA A 41 -2.13 -1.16 -0.55
N LYS A 42 -1.56 -0.67 -1.66
CA LYS A 42 -0.52 -1.39 -2.41
C LYS A 42 0.68 -1.73 -1.52
N PHE A 43 1.19 -0.75 -0.78
CA PHE A 43 2.25 -0.98 0.21
C PHE A 43 1.82 -1.99 1.28
N ALA A 44 0.60 -1.87 1.81
CA ALA A 44 0.07 -2.76 2.84
C ALA A 44 0.03 -4.23 2.39
N PHE A 45 -0.33 -4.50 1.13
CA PHE A 45 -0.32 -5.84 0.58
C PHE A 45 1.10 -6.39 0.41
N SER A 46 2.04 -5.57 -0.05
CA SER A 46 3.47 -5.94 -0.11
C SER A 46 4.02 -6.26 1.29
N LEU A 47 3.70 -5.43 2.27
CA LEU A 47 4.09 -5.63 3.67
C LEU A 47 3.47 -6.91 4.24
N TYR A 48 2.18 -7.13 4.02
CA TYR A 48 1.50 -8.34 4.47
C TYR A 48 2.14 -9.60 3.88
N ARG A 49 2.53 -9.57 2.60
CA ARG A 49 3.23 -10.70 1.97
C ARG A 49 4.56 -11.00 2.66
N ALA A 50 5.36 -9.97 2.93
CA ALA A 50 6.63 -10.12 3.63
C ALA A 50 6.43 -10.62 5.08
N LEU A 51 5.40 -10.16 5.78
CA LEU A 51 5.07 -10.63 7.13
C LEU A 51 4.58 -12.08 7.12
N LYS A 52 3.76 -12.46 6.14
CA LYS A 52 3.25 -13.82 5.98
C LYS A 52 4.38 -14.82 5.73
N GLU A 53 5.40 -14.44 4.95
CA GLU A 53 6.57 -15.29 4.69
C GLU A 53 7.40 -15.57 5.96
N GLN A 54 7.27 -14.72 6.99
CA GLN A 54 7.96 -14.88 8.28
C GLN A 54 7.10 -15.60 9.33
N ALA A 55 5.81 -15.79 9.08
CA ALA A 55 4.87 -16.41 10.01
C ALA A 55 4.55 -17.85 9.58
N HIS A 56 4.09 -18.69 10.50
CA HIS A 56 3.59 -20.01 10.14
C HIS A 56 2.20 -19.91 9.50
N THR A 57 1.86 -20.89 8.65
CA THR A 57 0.56 -20.93 7.95
C THR A 57 -0.65 -20.97 8.90
N TYR A 58 -0.46 -21.44 10.13
CA TYR A 58 -1.50 -21.52 11.17
C TYR A 58 -1.54 -20.29 12.09
N ASP A 59 -0.61 -19.34 11.93
CA ASP A 59 -0.55 -18.15 12.77
C ASP A 59 -1.56 -17.09 12.33
N ASN A 60 -2.13 -16.40 13.31
CA ASN A 60 -2.97 -15.24 13.06
C ASN A 60 -2.10 -14.00 12.81
N ILE A 61 -2.39 -13.28 11.72
CA ILE A 61 -1.72 -12.01 11.39
C ILE A 61 -2.75 -10.87 11.48
N PHE A 62 -2.49 -9.90 12.36
CA PHE A 62 -3.30 -8.69 12.48
C PHE A 62 -2.40 -7.46 12.37
N ILE A 63 -2.70 -6.57 11.42
CA ILE A 63 -1.93 -5.35 11.17
C ILE A 63 -2.86 -4.15 10.95
N ALA A 64 -2.37 -2.95 11.24
CA ALA A 64 -3.02 -1.69 10.97
C ALA A 64 -2.21 -0.84 9.97
N PRO A 65 -2.35 -1.08 8.64
CA PRO A 65 -1.45 -0.49 7.65
C PRO A 65 -1.43 1.04 7.63
N VAL A 66 -2.59 1.67 7.88
CA VAL A 66 -2.69 3.14 7.95
C VAL A 66 -1.79 3.73 9.04
N GLY A 67 -1.63 3.03 10.17
CA GLY A 67 -0.73 3.45 11.24
C GLY A 67 0.72 3.39 10.80
N ILE A 68 1.12 2.28 10.15
CA ILE A 68 2.49 2.06 9.65
C ILE A 68 2.85 3.12 8.59
N SER A 69 1.99 3.34 7.59
CA SER A 69 2.24 4.37 6.57
C SER A 69 2.29 5.78 7.16
N THR A 70 1.45 6.08 8.16
CA THR A 70 1.47 7.38 8.85
C THR A 70 2.77 7.56 9.65
N ALA A 71 3.21 6.53 10.39
CA ALA A 71 4.46 6.57 11.14
C ALA A 71 5.66 6.80 10.21
N MET A 72 5.74 6.05 9.11
CA MET A 72 6.84 6.22 8.15
C MET A 72 6.80 7.58 7.44
N ALA A 73 5.60 8.13 7.15
CA ALA A 73 5.46 9.48 6.61
C ALA A 73 5.85 10.56 7.63
N MET A 74 5.71 10.32 8.93
CA MET A 74 6.21 11.23 9.96
C MET A 74 7.74 11.12 10.08
N LEU A 75 8.29 9.91 10.03
CA LEU A 75 9.74 9.69 10.07
C LEU A 75 10.44 10.31 8.86
N SER A 76 9.85 10.21 7.67
CA SER A 76 10.48 10.74 6.45
C SER A 76 10.73 12.24 6.46
N LEU A 77 10.05 13.02 7.33
CA LEU A 77 10.33 14.44 7.52
C LEU A 77 11.74 14.74 8.05
N GLY A 78 12.38 13.77 8.73
CA GLY A 78 13.73 13.90 9.25
C GLY A 78 14.77 13.06 8.51
N LEU A 79 14.40 12.42 7.39
CA LEU A 79 15.31 11.62 6.58
C LEU A 79 15.85 12.46 5.42
N GLU A 80 17.09 12.20 5.04
CA GLU A 80 17.74 12.83 3.89
C GLU A 80 18.44 11.78 3.02
N GLY A 81 18.83 12.19 1.81
CA GLY A 81 19.61 11.36 0.89
C GLY A 81 18.91 10.05 0.51
N GLU A 82 19.70 8.98 0.40
CA GLU A 82 19.21 7.67 -0.04
C GLU A 82 18.14 7.09 0.88
N THR A 83 18.26 7.30 2.19
CA THR A 83 17.30 6.79 3.17
C THR A 83 15.91 7.40 2.97
N HIS A 84 15.83 8.70 2.69
CA HIS A 84 14.57 9.35 2.32
C HIS A 84 13.98 8.73 1.05
N GLU A 85 14.82 8.52 0.04
CA GLU A 85 14.40 7.99 -1.26
C GLU A 85 13.89 6.55 -1.19
N GLN A 86 14.51 5.71 -0.36
CA GLN A 86 14.08 4.33 -0.11
C GLN A 86 12.70 4.32 0.55
N VAL A 87 12.49 5.11 1.60
CA VAL A 87 11.20 5.20 2.30
C VAL A 87 10.10 5.69 1.36
N HIS A 88 10.35 6.74 0.58
CA HIS A 88 9.38 7.29 -0.36
C HIS A 88 9.06 6.34 -1.52
N SER A 89 10.02 5.53 -1.95
CA SER A 89 9.83 4.52 -2.99
C SER A 89 8.97 3.37 -2.49
N VAL A 90 9.33 2.77 -1.34
CA VAL A 90 8.62 1.61 -0.76
C VAL A 90 7.18 1.94 -0.38
N LEU A 91 6.91 3.15 0.11
CA LEU A 91 5.56 3.63 0.43
C LEU A 91 4.77 4.12 -0.78
N HIS A 92 5.36 4.07 -1.99
CA HIS A 92 4.75 4.58 -3.22
C HIS A 92 4.44 6.09 -3.17
N PHE A 93 5.14 6.86 -2.33
CA PHE A 93 4.99 8.32 -2.27
C PHE A 93 5.53 9.00 -3.53
N LYS A 94 6.58 8.43 -4.15
CA LYS A 94 7.06 8.88 -5.46
C LYS A 94 5.97 8.73 -6.52
N ASP A 95 5.30 7.58 -6.56
CA ASP A 95 4.19 7.32 -7.49
C ASP A 95 3.02 8.29 -7.25
N PHE A 96 2.74 8.61 -5.97
CA PHE A 96 1.74 9.61 -5.62
C PHE A 96 2.10 10.98 -6.19
N VAL A 97 3.31 11.48 -5.94
CA VAL A 97 3.77 12.80 -6.42
C VAL A 97 3.78 12.85 -7.94
N ASN A 98 4.27 11.80 -8.60
CA ASN A 98 4.34 11.73 -10.06
C ASN A 98 2.96 11.65 -10.74
N ALA A 99 1.90 11.30 -10.01
CA ALA A 99 0.56 11.19 -10.58
C ALA A 99 -0.11 12.54 -10.90
N SER A 100 0.43 13.68 -10.47
CA SER A 100 -0.04 15.01 -10.85
C SER A 100 1.03 16.07 -10.65
N SER A 101 1.17 16.99 -11.61
CA SER A 101 2.05 18.17 -11.47
C SER A 101 1.70 19.11 -10.31
N LYS A 102 0.52 18.94 -9.70
CA LYS A 102 0.07 19.71 -8.53
C LYS A 102 0.39 19.04 -7.20
N TYR A 103 0.98 17.85 -7.21
CA TYR A 103 1.33 17.12 -6.01
C TYR A 103 2.80 17.34 -5.68
N GLU A 104 3.04 17.62 -4.42
CA GLU A 104 4.37 17.81 -3.85
C GLU A 104 4.52 16.90 -2.65
N VAL A 105 5.74 16.72 -2.16
CA VAL A 105 6.01 15.97 -0.92
C VAL A 105 5.17 16.52 0.24
N ALA A 106 5.06 17.84 0.37
CA ALA A 106 4.20 18.49 1.36
C ALA A 106 2.71 18.10 1.25
N THR A 107 2.23 17.71 0.07
CA THR A 107 0.85 17.24 -0.12
C THR A 107 0.61 15.93 0.64
N ILE A 108 1.59 15.03 0.68
CA ILE A 108 1.49 13.76 1.40
C ILE A 108 1.28 14.01 2.90
N HIS A 109 2.14 14.82 3.52
CA HIS A 109 2.04 15.12 4.96
C HIS A 109 0.75 15.87 5.30
N ASN A 110 0.29 16.78 4.44
CA ASN A 110 -1.01 17.44 4.61
C ASN A 110 -2.19 16.46 4.54
N LEU A 111 -2.13 15.45 3.67
CA LEU A 111 -3.15 14.41 3.57
C LEU A 111 -3.12 13.49 4.79
N PHE A 112 -1.94 13.06 5.27
CA PHE A 112 -1.82 12.28 6.51
C PHE A 112 -2.33 13.07 7.71
N ARG A 113 -2.01 14.36 7.83
CA ARG A 113 -2.57 15.22 8.88
C ARG A 113 -4.11 15.21 8.88
N LYS A 114 -4.72 15.37 7.70
CA LYS A 114 -6.19 15.32 7.55
C LYS A 114 -6.75 13.93 7.87
N LEU A 115 -6.05 12.87 7.46
CA LEU A 115 -6.44 11.48 7.70
C LEU A 115 -6.41 11.15 9.19
N THR A 116 -5.29 11.45 9.87
CA THR A 116 -5.10 11.23 11.31
C THR A 116 -6.14 12.00 12.13
N HIS A 117 -6.36 13.27 11.79
CA HIS A 117 -7.41 14.06 12.45
C HIS A 117 -8.81 13.44 12.24
N ARG A 118 -9.09 12.92 11.04
CA ARG A 118 -10.37 12.26 10.78
C ARG A 118 -10.48 10.96 11.58
N LEU A 119 -9.48 10.08 11.54
CA LEU A 119 -9.55 8.75 12.14
C LEU A 119 -9.52 8.77 13.67
N PHE A 120 -8.63 9.56 14.27
CA PHE A 120 -8.33 9.47 15.71
C PHE A 120 -8.86 10.65 16.53
N ARG A 121 -9.20 11.78 15.89
CA ARG A 121 -9.70 12.98 16.59
C ARG A 121 -11.19 13.25 16.38
N ARG A 122 -11.92 12.31 15.77
CA ARG A 122 -13.38 12.37 15.58
C ARG A 122 -13.99 11.01 15.92
N ASN A 123 -15.22 11.03 16.42
CA ASN A 123 -15.99 9.82 16.67
C ASN A 123 -17.05 9.64 15.56
N PHE A 124 -17.11 8.44 14.98
CA PHE A 124 -18.07 8.07 13.94
C PHE A 124 -18.91 6.84 14.34
N GLY A 125 -19.03 6.53 15.63
CA GLY A 125 -19.80 5.40 16.14
C GLY A 125 -18.99 4.11 16.34
N TYR A 126 -17.66 4.17 16.22
CA TYR A 126 -16.74 3.07 16.52
C TYR A 126 -15.64 3.52 17.49
N THR A 127 -15.07 2.56 18.21
CA THR A 127 -13.92 2.83 19.10
C THR A 127 -12.62 2.60 18.35
N LEU A 128 -11.94 3.67 17.98
CA LEU A 128 -10.58 3.65 17.46
C LEU A 128 -9.70 4.55 18.34
N ARG A 129 -8.78 3.95 19.10
CA ARG A 129 -7.91 4.68 20.02
C ARG A 129 -6.56 4.93 19.36
N SER A 130 -6.02 6.14 19.51
CA SER A 130 -4.58 6.35 19.33
C SER A 130 -3.87 5.67 20.50
N VAL A 131 -2.83 4.89 20.19
CA VAL A 131 -1.87 4.43 21.20
C VAL A 131 -1.07 5.63 21.70
#